data_AF-M5U418-F1
#
_entry.id   AF-M5U418-F1
#
_cell.length_a   1.000
_cell.length_b   1.000
_cell.length_c   1.000
_cell.angle_alpha   90.00
_cell.angle_beta   90.00
_cell.angle_gamma   90.00
#
_symmetry.space_group_name_H-M   'P 1'
#
loop_
_entity.id
_entity.type
_entity.pdbx_description
1 polymer ?
#
loop_
_entity_poly.entity_id
_entity_poly.type
_entity_poly.pdbx_seq_one_letter_code
_entity_poly.pdbx_strand_id
1 'polypeptide(L)'
;MDGLSNTIAMSEIISGGGSDDIRGVWMSPEMGATIFSAYYNPSAKEKDVLAACDEDILDDASPRLACLEERDTAAVYAAARSHHVGGVNVLMADGAVRFVADSVDNENIWRPMSTAQNKEVIT
;
A
#
# COMPACT_ATOMS: atom_id res chain seq x y z
N MET A 1 -4.86 18.61 -2.77
CA MET A 1 -5.08 18.06 -4.12
C MET A 1 -4.60 19.11 -5.11
N ASP A 2 -3.77 18.71 -6.08
CA ASP A 2 -3.16 19.62 -7.07
C ASP A 2 -4.10 19.99 -8.23
N GLY A 3 -5.35 19.52 -8.20
CA GLY A 3 -6.38 19.84 -9.19
C GLY A 3 -6.28 19.03 -10.48
N LEU A 4 -5.36 18.04 -10.53
CA LEU A 4 -5.29 17.04 -11.58
C LEU A 4 -5.93 15.73 -11.11
N SER A 5 -6.60 15.01 -12.01
CA SER A 5 -7.29 13.72 -11.79
C SER A 5 -6.35 12.52 -11.55
N ASN A 6 -5.19 12.75 -10.93
CA ASN A 6 -4.08 11.78 -10.86
C ASN A 6 -3.63 11.41 -9.45
N THR A 7 -4.23 11.98 -8.40
CA THR A 7 -3.93 11.58 -7.01
C THR A 7 -4.76 10.37 -6.60
N ILE A 8 -4.13 9.36 -5.98
CA ILE A 8 -4.81 8.20 -5.38
C ILE A 8 -5.43 8.62 -4.04
N ALA A 9 -6.68 8.24 -3.82
CA ALA A 9 -7.40 8.42 -2.58
C ALA A 9 -7.44 7.14 -1.73
N MET A 10 -7.64 5.97 -2.35
CA MET A 10 -7.71 4.68 -1.66
C MET A 10 -7.12 3.57 -2.51
N SER A 11 -6.56 2.57 -1.86
CA SER A 11 -6.17 1.31 -2.49
C SER A 11 -6.44 0.14 -1.56
N GLU A 12 -6.10 -1.05 -2.03
CA GLU A 12 -6.37 -2.33 -1.40
C GLU A 12 -5.21 -2.72 -0.47
N ILE A 13 -5.55 -3.48 0.56
CA ILE A 13 -4.63 -4.16 1.46
C ILE A 13 -5.09 -5.61 1.63
N ILE A 14 -4.15 -6.51 1.91
CA ILE A 14 -4.45 -7.88 2.29
C ILE A 14 -4.22 -8.00 3.79
N SER A 15 -5.22 -8.51 4.51
CA SER A 15 -5.13 -8.82 5.93
C SER A 15 -4.76 -10.29 6.12
N GLY A 16 -3.83 -10.55 7.05
CA GLY A 16 -3.61 -11.90 7.57
C GLY A 16 -4.58 -12.14 8.72
N GLY A 17 -5.32 -13.25 8.72
CA GLY A 17 -6.35 -13.55 9.74
C GLY A 17 -5.83 -13.86 11.15
N GLY A 18 -4.61 -13.44 11.47
CA GLY A 18 -3.96 -13.56 12.77
C GLY A 18 -4.48 -12.54 13.78
N SER A 19 -4.29 -12.79 15.09
CA SER A 19 -4.82 -11.89 16.13
C SER A 19 -3.99 -10.62 16.31
N ASP A 20 -2.71 -10.68 15.94
CA ASP A 20 -1.72 -9.65 16.27
C ASP A 20 -1.24 -8.88 15.02
N ASP A 21 -1.77 -9.21 13.85
CA ASP A 21 -1.45 -8.50 12.60
C ASP A 21 -2.26 -7.22 12.47
N ILE A 22 -1.59 -6.08 12.25
CA ILE A 22 -2.29 -4.80 12.15
C ILE A 22 -3.06 -4.61 10.84
N ARG A 23 -2.76 -5.41 9.81
CA ARG A 23 -3.35 -5.19 8.49
C ARG A 23 -4.81 -5.57 8.49
N GLY A 24 -5.65 -4.70 7.93
CA GLY A 24 -7.10 -4.90 7.89
C GLY A 24 -7.85 -4.28 9.06
N VAL A 25 -7.17 -3.70 10.04
CA VAL A 25 -7.85 -3.01 11.14
C VAL A 25 -8.53 -1.74 10.62
N TRP A 26 -9.86 -1.72 10.65
CA TRP A 26 -10.66 -0.67 10.01
C TRP A 26 -10.48 0.72 10.66
N MET A 27 -10.25 0.82 11.96
CA MET A 27 -10.18 2.14 12.62
C MET A 27 -8.83 2.37 13.30
N SER A 28 -7.74 1.93 12.68
CA SER A 28 -6.36 2.27 13.09
C SER A 28 -5.64 3.07 11.99
N PRO A 29 -5.18 4.30 12.26
CA PRO A 29 -4.45 5.15 11.31
C PRO A 29 -2.97 4.75 11.17
N GLU A 30 -2.70 3.45 11.12
CA GLU A 30 -1.36 2.87 10.99
C GLU A 30 -1.13 2.37 9.56
N MET A 31 0.14 2.27 9.17
CA MET A 31 0.50 1.63 7.91
C MET A 31 0.00 0.20 7.88
N GLY A 32 -0.59 -0.21 6.76
CA GLY A 32 -1.15 -1.55 6.57
C GLY A 32 -2.56 -1.71 7.12
N ALA A 33 -3.01 -0.86 8.05
CA ALA A 33 -4.38 -0.81 8.53
C ALA A 33 -5.25 0.04 7.60
N THR A 34 -5.51 1.31 7.94
CA THR A 34 -6.29 2.23 7.09
C THR A 34 -5.45 3.07 6.14
N ILE A 35 -4.12 2.99 6.26
CA ILE A 35 -3.20 3.82 5.48
C ILE A 35 -2.22 2.91 4.75
N PHE A 36 -1.93 3.24 3.51
CA PHE A 36 -0.86 2.63 2.73
C PHE A 36 0.06 3.73 2.20
N SER A 37 1.20 3.32 1.66
CA SER A 37 2.15 4.20 0.98
C SER A 37 2.47 3.65 -0.41
N ALA A 38 2.85 4.53 -1.31
CA ALA A 38 3.40 4.13 -2.60
C ALA A 38 4.92 3.86 -2.57
N TYR A 39 5.54 3.65 -1.39
CA TYR A 39 6.98 3.48 -1.29
C TYR A 39 7.49 2.32 -2.16
N TYR A 40 6.79 1.19 -2.09
CA TYR A 40 6.95 0.07 -3.02
C TYR A 40 5.79 0.01 -4.01
N ASN A 41 6.06 -0.66 -5.13
CA ASN A 41 5.09 -1.04 -6.15
C ASN A 41 3.87 -1.77 -5.57
N PRO A 42 2.74 -1.76 -6.31
CA PRO A 42 1.61 -2.63 -6.00
C PRO A 42 2.02 -4.10 -5.88
N SER A 43 1.48 -4.78 -4.87
CA SER A 43 1.69 -6.20 -4.57
C SER A 43 3.17 -6.65 -4.47
N ALA A 44 4.07 -5.71 -4.16
CA ALA A 44 5.49 -5.93 -3.88
C ALA A 44 5.72 -7.10 -2.90
N LYS A 45 6.81 -7.86 -3.01
CA LYS A 45 7.09 -8.99 -2.10
C LYS A 45 8.03 -8.61 -0.95
N GLU A 46 8.53 -7.39 -1.01
CA GLU A 46 9.26 -6.72 0.03
C GLU A 46 8.38 -6.63 1.29
N LYS A 47 9.02 -6.78 2.44
CA LYS A 47 8.34 -6.70 3.74
C LYS A 47 7.78 -5.30 3.94
N ASP A 48 6.55 -5.25 4.42
CA ASP A 48 6.04 -4.02 5.01
C ASP A 48 6.73 -3.78 6.36
N VAL A 49 6.90 -2.52 6.74
CA VAL A 49 7.39 -2.13 8.05
C VAL A 49 6.22 -1.56 8.84
N LEU A 50 5.71 -2.34 9.79
CA LEU A 50 4.43 -2.10 10.47
C LEU A 50 4.61 -1.98 11.98
N ALA A 51 3.61 -1.40 12.67
CA ALA A 51 3.62 -1.24 14.12
C ALA A 51 3.32 -2.54 14.88
N ALA A 52 2.70 -3.53 14.22
CA ALA A 52 2.49 -4.87 14.74
C ALA A 52 2.42 -5.87 13.58
N CYS A 53 3.16 -6.96 13.70
CA CYS A 53 3.15 -8.09 12.77
C CYS A 53 2.76 -9.36 13.53
N ASP A 54 2.01 -10.27 12.90
CA ASP A 54 1.77 -11.59 13.48
C ASP A 54 2.91 -12.56 13.13
N GLU A 55 3.54 -13.16 14.15
CA GLU A 55 4.63 -14.12 14.01
C GLU A 55 4.20 -15.47 13.39
N ASP A 56 2.90 -15.81 13.45
CA ASP A 56 2.36 -17.03 12.83
C ASP A 56 2.23 -16.90 11.30
N ILE A 57 2.31 -15.67 10.77
CA ILE A 57 2.37 -15.43 9.32
C ILE A 57 3.80 -15.64 8.85
N LEU A 58 4.08 -16.88 8.44
CA LEU A 58 5.40 -17.24 7.92
C LEU A 58 5.69 -16.53 6.59
N ASP A 59 6.80 -15.78 6.55
CA ASP A 59 7.26 -15.00 5.38
C ASP A 59 7.27 -15.83 4.08
N ASP A 60 7.79 -17.06 4.14
CA ASP A 60 7.93 -17.94 2.97
C ASP A 60 6.59 -18.48 2.47
N ALA A 61 5.61 -18.68 3.37
CA ALA A 61 4.29 -19.17 3.02
C ALA A 61 3.41 -18.06 2.45
N SER A 62 3.58 -16.83 2.94
CA SER A 62 2.79 -15.67 2.56
C SER A 62 3.69 -14.46 2.28
N PRO A 63 4.44 -14.43 1.18
CA PRO A 63 5.42 -13.38 0.91
C PRO A 63 4.80 -11.98 0.76
N ARG A 64 3.50 -11.91 0.41
CA ARG A 64 2.75 -10.64 0.38
C ARG A 64 2.30 -10.16 1.75
N LEU A 65 2.40 -11.01 2.77
CA LEU A 65 2.13 -10.70 4.16
C LEU A 65 3.41 -10.71 4.99
N ALA A 66 4.58 -10.91 4.39
CA ALA A 66 5.85 -10.78 5.09
C ALA A 66 6.00 -9.38 5.68
N CYS A 67 6.47 -9.30 6.92
CA CYS A 67 6.40 -8.07 7.73
C CYS A 67 7.65 -7.92 8.59
N LEU A 68 8.00 -6.67 8.90
CA LEU A 68 8.99 -6.30 9.91
C LEU A 68 8.30 -5.37 10.91
N GLU A 69 8.30 -5.74 12.19
CA GLU A 69 7.73 -4.89 13.24
C GLU A 69 8.73 -3.80 13.63
N GLU A 70 8.29 -2.54 13.63
CA GLU A 70 9.08 -1.37 14.00
C GLU A 70 8.20 -0.37 14.77
N ARG A 71 8.64 0.00 15.99
CA ARG A 71 7.87 0.81 16.95
C ARG A 71 8.67 1.97 17.54
N ASP A 72 9.97 2.01 17.28
CA ASP A 72 10.91 3.00 17.81
C ASP A 72 11.12 4.18 16.85
N THR A 73 10.86 3.97 15.55
CA THR A 73 11.05 5.00 14.51
C THR A 73 9.79 5.27 13.68
N ALA A 74 9.78 6.42 13.01
CA ALA A 74 8.72 6.77 12.05
C ALA A 74 8.90 6.13 10.67
N ALA A 75 9.86 5.21 10.50
CA ALA A 75 10.19 4.57 9.24
C ALA A 75 9.24 3.39 8.92
N VAL A 76 7.93 3.61 9.07
CA VAL A 76 6.88 2.63 8.79
C VAL A 76 6.27 2.86 7.42
N TYR A 77 6.00 1.79 6.69
CA TYR A 77 5.39 1.84 5.37
C TYR A 77 4.71 0.51 5.05
N ALA A 78 3.59 0.59 4.33
CA ALA A 78 2.90 -0.57 3.78
C ALA A 78 2.65 -0.35 2.30
N ALA A 79 2.88 -1.38 1.48
CA ALA A 79 2.52 -1.35 0.06
C ALA A 79 1.01 -1.53 -0.13
N ALA A 80 0.48 -1.05 -1.25
CA ALA A 80 -0.85 -1.45 -1.71
C ALA A 80 -0.80 -2.93 -2.15
N ARG A 81 -1.77 -3.76 -1.73
CA ARG A 81 -1.75 -5.20 -1.96
C ARG A 81 -3.13 -5.72 -2.33
N SER A 82 -3.18 -6.58 -3.36
CA SER A 82 -4.43 -7.17 -3.85
C SER A 82 -4.33 -8.66 -4.13
N HIS A 83 -5.48 -9.34 -4.07
CA HIS A 83 -5.64 -10.69 -4.63
C HIS A 83 -5.86 -10.66 -6.14
N HIS A 84 -6.12 -9.50 -6.74
CA HIS A 84 -6.18 -9.37 -8.20
C HIS A 84 -4.83 -9.73 -8.83
N VAL A 85 -4.88 -10.39 -9.98
CA VAL A 85 -3.68 -10.86 -10.67
C VAL A 85 -3.00 -9.70 -11.36
N GLY A 86 -1.75 -9.43 -10.99
CA GLY A 86 -0.86 -8.50 -11.69
C GLY A 86 -1.09 -7.02 -11.37
N GLY A 87 -1.85 -6.68 -10.33
CA GLY A 87 -2.08 -5.30 -9.95
C GLY A 87 -3.08 -5.10 -8.81
N VAL A 88 -3.35 -3.84 -8.50
CA VAL A 88 -4.32 -3.37 -7.50
C VAL A 88 -5.35 -2.47 -8.16
N ASN A 89 -6.56 -2.40 -7.61
CA ASN A 89 -7.45 -1.29 -7.92
C ASN A 89 -7.10 -0.08 -7.03
N VAL A 90 -7.19 1.10 -7.62
CA VAL A 90 -7.07 2.37 -6.90
C VAL A 90 -8.30 3.23 -7.17
N LEU A 91 -8.81 3.84 -6.10
CA LEU A 91 -9.75 4.96 -6.20
C LEU A 91 -8.94 6.23 -6.31
N MET A 92 -9.16 6.98 -7.38
CA MET A 92 -8.59 8.30 -7.61
C MET A 92 -9.40 9.35 -6.83
N ALA A 93 -8.77 10.47 -6.49
CA ALA A 93 -9.40 11.52 -5.71
C ALA A 93 -10.54 12.26 -6.43
N ASP A 94 -10.65 12.11 -7.75
CA ASP A 94 -11.78 12.57 -8.57
C ASP A 94 -12.92 11.53 -8.68
N GLY A 95 -12.79 10.38 -8.02
CA GLY A 95 -13.77 9.30 -8.00
C GLY A 95 -13.59 8.24 -9.09
N ALA A 96 -12.64 8.39 -10.00
CA ALA A 96 -12.35 7.35 -10.99
C ALA A 96 -11.71 6.13 -10.32
N VAL A 97 -12.01 4.92 -10.80
CA VAL A 97 -11.30 3.69 -10.39
C VAL A 97 -10.38 3.27 -11.52
N ARG A 98 -9.12 2.99 -11.20
CA ARG A 98 -8.11 2.52 -12.16
C ARG A 98 -7.46 1.23 -11.67
N PHE A 99 -7.13 0.34 -12.59
CA PHE A 99 -6.28 -0.80 -12.30
C PHE A 99 -4.82 -0.39 -12.54
N VAL A 100 -3.96 -0.59 -11.54
CA VAL A 100 -2.53 -0.29 -11.62
C VAL A 100 -1.74 -1.59 -11.55
N ALA A 101 -0.92 -1.84 -12.55
CA ALA A 101 -0.14 -3.06 -12.64
C ALA A 101 1.00 -3.09 -11.60
N ASP A 102 1.35 -4.30 -11.12
CA ASP A 102 2.47 -4.51 -10.20
C ASP A 102 3.81 -3.98 -10.80
N SER A 103 3.92 -4.00 -12.14
CA SER A 103 5.09 -3.55 -12.89
C SER A 103 5.10 -2.06 -13.27
N VAL A 104 4.21 -1.24 -12.69
CA VAL A 104 4.19 0.21 -12.92
C VAL A 104 5.55 0.85 -12.59
N ASP A 105 5.94 1.92 -13.30
CA ASP A 105 7.15 2.66 -12.93
C ASP A 105 6.97 3.27 -11.53
N ASN A 106 7.78 2.80 -10.57
CA ASN A 106 7.66 3.22 -9.19
C ASN A 106 7.94 4.72 -9.01
N GLU A 107 8.99 5.20 -9.66
CA GLU A 107 9.56 6.52 -9.40
C GLU A 107 8.84 7.60 -10.19
N ASN A 108 8.45 7.32 -11.43
CA ASN A 108 7.86 8.32 -12.31
C ASN A 108 6.32 8.25 -12.38
N ILE A 109 5.69 7.19 -11.87
CA ILE A 109 4.23 7.02 -11.95
C ILE A 109 3.64 6.75 -10.57
N TRP A 110 3.99 5.64 -9.93
CA TRP A 110 3.30 5.18 -8.72
C TRP A 110 3.49 6.09 -7.51
N ARG A 111 4.75 6.43 -7.17
CA ARG A 111 5.06 7.34 -6.06
C ARG A 111 4.49 8.74 -6.28
N PRO A 112 4.62 9.35 -7.48
CA PRO A 112 3.95 10.60 -7.81
C PRO A 112 2.43 10.60 -7.62
N MET A 113 1.75 9.51 -7.96
CA MET A 113 0.29 9.40 -7.77
C MET A 113 -0.15 9.43 -6.30
N SER A 114 0.77 9.18 -5.35
CA SER A 114 0.50 9.22 -3.90
C SER A 114 0.72 10.61 -3.27
N THR A 115 1.08 11.64 -4.05
CA THR A 115 1.26 13.01 -3.55
C THR A 115 0.28 13.97 -4.17
N ALA A 116 -0.28 14.84 -3.33
CA ALA A 116 -1.22 15.88 -3.74
C ALA A 116 -0.53 17.17 -4.25
N GLN A 117 0.80 17.17 -4.37
CA GLN A 117 1.60 18.35 -4.69
C GLN A 117 2.37 18.22 -6.02
N ASN A 118 2.38 17.05 -6.67
CA ASN A 118 3.34 16.82 -7.75
C ASN A 118 3.02 17.57 -9.06
N LYS A 119 1.80 18.05 -9.31
CA LYS A 119 1.47 18.74 -10.59
C LYS A 119 1.84 17.93 -11.83
N GLU A 120 2.03 16.62 -11.71
CA GLU A 120 2.55 15.78 -12.79
C GLU A 120 1.42 15.34 -13.73
N VAL A 121 1.68 15.51 -15.02
CA VAL A 121 0.86 14.94 -16.08
C VAL A 121 1.31 13.49 -16.27
N ILE A 122 0.73 12.59 -15.47
CA ILE A 122 0.87 11.14 -15.67
C ILE A 122 0.14 10.81 -16.98
N THR A 123 0.87 10.39 -18.02
CA THR A 123 0.31 10.04 -19.35
C THR A 123 0.62 8.59 -19.69
#